data_AF-A0A357IEA1-F1
#
_entry.id   AF-A0A357IEA1-F1
#
_cell.length_a   1.000
_cell.length_b   1.000
_cell.length_c   1.000
_cell.angle_alpha   90.00
_cell.angle_beta   90.00
_cell.angle_gamma   90.00
#
_symmetry.space_group_name_H-M   'P 1'
#
loop_
_entity.id
_entity.type
_entity.pdbx_description
1 polymer ?
#
loop_
_entity_poly.entity_id
_entity_poly.type
_entity_poly.pdbx_seq_one_letter_code
_entity_poly.pdbx_strand_id
1 'polypeptide(L)'
;MDILDGMLPAYVIGVADGLFLLVMGMAVFTAPWYKIVDSESSHVFFGVTLLVGIIWLMRSDVVNGINFHLLTTTTLYLMFGWQFAVFAIVLVNIGMYFSGLVPASLIPINVLLLGGVPVAVTSTLLRVSKKHLPHHFFIYIFVNCFFAGAASMLSVAIVTIALYYIFAHAAMFQGLQNFLPFSLLLAVPEAAINGILMSGMIAYRPAWVATFHDSVYINGK
;
A
#
# COMPACT_ATOMS: atom_id res chain seq x y z
N MET A 1 5.05 8.67 -1.55
CA MET A 1 4.46 9.67 -0.64
C MET A 1 5.19 9.53 0.68
N ASP A 2 6.39 10.08 0.76
CA ASP A 2 7.17 9.98 2.00
C ASP A 2 6.99 11.25 2.82
N ILE A 3 6.83 11.07 4.13
CA ILE A 3 6.93 12.19 5.07
C ILE A 3 8.38 12.67 5.07
N LEU A 4 8.59 13.99 5.13
CA LEU A 4 9.93 14.54 5.23
C LEU A 4 10.39 14.58 6.69
N ASP A 5 11.69 14.35 6.86
CA ASP A 5 12.32 14.38 8.18
C ASP A 5 12.20 15.76 8.83
N GLY A 6 12.01 15.77 10.15
CA GLY A 6 11.87 16.98 10.94
C GLY A 6 10.53 17.72 10.77
N MET A 7 9.58 17.24 9.96
CA MET A 7 8.28 17.91 9.82
C MET A 7 7.26 17.55 10.90
N LEU A 8 7.42 16.40 11.56
CA LEU A 8 6.53 15.95 12.63
C LEU A 8 7.20 16.05 14.01
N PRO A 9 6.45 16.46 15.06
CA PRO A 9 6.96 16.46 16.42
C PRO A 9 7.39 15.06 16.88
N ALA A 10 8.41 15.00 17.74
CA ALA A 10 8.95 13.74 18.25
C ALA A 10 7.90 12.84 18.94
N TYR A 11 6.89 13.43 19.58
CA TYR A 11 5.81 12.65 20.20
C TYR A 11 4.92 11.95 19.17
N VAL A 12 4.71 12.54 17.98
CA VAL A 12 3.95 11.90 16.89
C VAL A 12 4.71 10.71 16.36
N ILE A 13 6.03 10.87 16.17
CA ILE A 13 6.91 9.76 15.78
C ILE A 13 6.88 8.65 16.83
N GLY A 14 7.01 8.97 18.12
CA GLY A 14 6.94 7.97 19.19
C GLY A 14 5.60 7.21 19.26
N VAL A 15 4.48 7.89 18.97
CA VAL A 15 3.17 7.23 18.85
C VAL A 15 3.12 6.34 17.61
N ALA A 16 3.64 6.80 16.47
CA ALA A 16 3.73 6.01 15.25
C ALA A 16 4.59 4.75 15.45
N ASP A 17 5.70 4.86 16.18
CA ASP A 17 6.56 3.72 16.55
C ASP A 17 5.80 2.68 17.37
N GLY A 18 5.06 3.12 18.39
CA GLY A 18 4.23 2.23 19.21
C GLY A 18 3.14 1.52 18.41
N LEU A 19 2.44 2.26 17.54
CA LEU A 19 1.42 1.69 16.65
C LEU A 19 2.02 0.73 15.64
N PHE A 20 3.17 1.07 15.06
CA PHE A 20 3.90 0.21 14.15
C PHE A 20 4.32 -1.09 14.81
N LEU A 21 4.89 -1.05 16.03
CA LEU A 21 5.26 -2.25 16.78
C LEU A 21 4.04 -3.12 17.09
N LEU A 22 2.89 -2.51 17.41
CA LEU A 22 1.64 -3.23 17.62
C LEU A 22 1.15 -3.91 16.33
N VAL A 23 1.14 -3.20 15.20
CA VAL A 23 0.76 -3.76 13.89
C VAL A 23 1.72 -4.87 13.47
N MET A 24 3.02 -4.67 13.64
CA MET A 24 4.05 -5.66 13.33
C MET A 24 3.93 -6.89 14.22
N GLY A 25 3.70 -6.71 15.52
CA GLY A 25 3.44 -7.80 16.46
C GLY A 25 2.23 -8.62 16.04
N MET A 26 1.09 -7.96 15.76
CA MET A 26 -0.10 -8.63 15.25
C MET A 26 0.17 -9.35 13.92
N ALA A 27 0.92 -8.74 13.00
CA ALA A 27 1.27 -9.36 11.72
C ALA A 27 2.10 -10.63 11.95
N VAL A 28 3.11 -10.58 12.82
CA VAL A 28 3.97 -11.74 13.13
C VAL A 28 3.20 -12.88 13.76
N PHE A 29 2.34 -12.59 14.74
CA PHE A 29 1.61 -13.62 15.48
C PHE A 29 0.39 -14.19 14.73
N THR A 30 -0.18 -13.45 13.79
CA THR A 30 -1.38 -13.87 13.04
C THR A 30 -1.09 -14.24 11.58
N ALA A 31 0.15 -14.06 11.10
CA ALA A 31 0.50 -14.39 9.73
C ALA A 31 0.26 -15.88 9.46
N PRO A 32 -0.41 -16.22 8.34
CA PRO A 32 -0.52 -17.59 7.89
C PRO A 32 0.81 -18.03 7.27
N TRP A 33 1.83 -18.26 8.11
CA TRP A 33 3.21 -18.56 7.71
C TRP A 33 3.34 -19.70 6.71
N TYR A 34 2.42 -20.68 6.79
CA TYR A 34 2.32 -21.80 5.85
C TYR A 34 2.22 -21.35 4.37
N LYS A 35 1.74 -20.13 4.08
CA LYS A 35 1.61 -19.60 2.72
C LYS A 35 2.93 -19.26 2.03
N ILE A 36 4.03 -19.15 2.76
CA ILE A 36 5.35 -18.82 2.19
C ILE A 36 6.39 -19.92 2.46
N VAL A 37 5.96 -21.10 2.92
CA VAL A 37 6.90 -22.18 3.27
C VAL A 37 7.50 -22.82 2.02
N ASP A 38 6.75 -22.91 0.93
CA ASP A 38 7.26 -23.45 -0.32
C ASP A 38 8.09 -22.41 -1.09
N SER A 39 9.03 -22.92 -1.90
CA SER A 39 9.97 -22.06 -2.64
C SER A 39 9.29 -21.16 -3.67
N GLU A 40 8.19 -21.61 -4.29
CA GLU A 40 7.50 -20.80 -5.30
C GLU A 40 6.84 -19.59 -4.64
N SER A 41 6.02 -19.78 -3.62
CA SER A 41 5.32 -18.72 -2.91
C SER A 41 6.29 -17.72 -2.27
N SER A 42 7.40 -18.20 -1.70
CA SER A 42 8.48 -17.34 -1.19
C SER A 42 9.12 -16.50 -2.30
N HIS A 43 9.50 -17.10 -3.43
CA HIS A 43 10.08 -16.36 -4.55
C HIS A 43 9.11 -15.33 -5.13
N VAL A 44 7.83 -15.68 -5.24
CA VAL A 44 6.78 -14.76 -5.69
C VAL A 44 6.64 -13.59 -4.72
N PHE A 45 6.59 -13.85 -3.41
CA PHE A 45 6.50 -12.80 -2.40
C PHE A 45 7.69 -11.84 -2.44
N PHE A 46 8.91 -12.36 -2.41
CA PHE A 46 10.12 -11.51 -2.46
C PHE A 46 10.28 -10.82 -3.81
N GLY A 47 9.94 -11.49 -4.91
CA GLY A 47 9.98 -10.92 -6.26
C GLY A 47 9.02 -9.75 -6.41
N VAL A 48 7.76 -9.90 -5.96
CA VAL A 48 6.79 -8.80 -5.97
C VAL A 48 7.24 -7.68 -5.03
N THR A 49 7.70 -8.00 -3.83
CA THR A 49 8.23 -7.00 -2.89
C THR A 49 9.38 -6.18 -3.49
N LEU A 50 10.31 -6.84 -4.18
CA LEU A 50 11.41 -6.17 -4.88
C LEU A 50 10.90 -5.27 -6.02
N LEU A 51 9.94 -5.75 -6.82
CA LEU A 51 9.33 -4.93 -7.89
C LEU A 51 8.63 -3.69 -7.32
N VAL A 52 7.92 -3.81 -6.20
CA VAL A 52 7.35 -2.65 -5.49
C VAL A 52 8.45 -1.69 -5.06
N GLY A 53 9.56 -2.19 -4.51
CA GLY A 53 10.72 -1.38 -4.18
C GLY A 53 11.28 -0.63 -5.38
N ILE A 54 11.42 -1.29 -6.54
CA ILE A 54 11.87 -0.67 -7.80
C ILE A 54 10.89 0.41 -8.26
N ILE A 55 9.58 0.15 -8.18
CA ILE A 55 8.55 1.15 -8.49
C ILE A 55 8.71 2.39 -7.59
N TRP A 56 9.04 2.20 -6.31
CA TRP A 56 9.26 3.31 -5.38
C TRP A 56 10.56 4.07 -5.63
N LEU A 57 11.56 3.43 -6.25
CA LEU A 57 12.77 4.13 -6.74
C LEU A 57 12.44 5.06 -7.92
N MET A 58 11.39 4.78 -8.69
CA MET A 58 10.89 5.66 -9.76
C MET A 58 10.08 6.85 -9.20
N ARG A 59 10.56 7.45 -8.11
CA ARG A 59 9.95 8.61 -7.48
C ARG A 59 10.33 9.89 -8.22
N SER A 60 9.39 10.85 -8.22
CA SER A 60 9.66 12.20 -8.72
C SER A 60 9.71 13.20 -7.57
N ASP A 61 10.76 14.01 -7.56
CA ASP A 61 10.88 15.20 -6.71
C ASP A 61 10.12 16.35 -7.39
N VAL A 62 8.79 16.40 -7.17
CA VAL A 62 7.93 17.34 -7.94
C VAL A 62 7.84 18.71 -7.26
N VAL A 63 7.62 18.78 -5.95
CA VAL A 63 7.42 20.07 -5.24
C VAL A 63 7.92 19.99 -3.79
N ASN A 64 8.84 20.89 -3.42
CA ASN A 64 9.21 21.21 -2.03
C ASN A 64 9.58 19.98 -1.15
N GLY A 65 10.32 19.02 -1.72
CA GLY A 65 10.83 17.83 -1.02
C GLY A 65 9.83 16.69 -0.85
N ILE A 66 8.54 16.88 -1.18
CA ILE A 66 7.56 15.81 -1.07
C ILE A 66 7.67 14.87 -2.27
N ASN A 67 7.95 13.60 -1.97
CA ASN A 67 8.20 12.57 -2.96
C ASN A 67 6.93 11.81 -3.33
N PHE A 68 6.69 11.66 -4.64
CA PHE A 68 5.56 10.90 -5.16
C PHE A 68 6.02 9.66 -5.91
N HIS A 69 5.33 8.55 -5.67
CA HIS A 69 5.52 7.26 -6.33
C HIS A 69 4.21 6.48 -6.29
N LEU A 70 4.10 5.46 -7.13
CA LEU A 70 3.00 4.49 -7.06
C LEU A 70 3.13 3.64 -5.79
N LEU A 71 2.02 3.21 -5.20
CA LEU A 71 1.99 2.44 -3.95
C LEU A 71 2.06 0.95 -4.23
N THR A 72 1.14 0.44 -5.05
CA THR A 72 0.92 -0.98 -5.37
C THR A 72 0.65 -1.89 -4.16
N THR A 73 0.38 -1.29 -2.99
CA THR A 73 0.02 -2.01 -1.76
C THR A 73 -1.31 -2.74 -1.88
N THR A 74 -2.25 -2.23 -2.67
CA THR A 74 -3.51 -2.94 -3.00
C THR A 74 -3.22 -4.31 -3.59
N THR A 75 -2.31 -4.41 -4.57
CA THR A 75 -1.86 -5.68 -5.16
C THR A 75 -1.26 -6.61 -4.09
N LEU A 76 -0.34 -6.11 -3.26
CA LEU A 76 0.27 -6.89 -2.17
C LEU A 76 -0.79 -7.48 -1.23
N TYR A 77 -1.78 -6.69 -0.84
CA TYR A 77 -2.88 -7.15 0.02
C TYR A 77 -3.73 -8.23 -0.65
N LEU A 78 -4.10 -8.06 -1.92
CA LEU A 78 -4.93 -9.04 -2.64
C LEU A 78 -4.18 -10.36 -2.88
N MET A 79 -2.87 -10.28 -3.12
CA MET A 79 -2.02 -11.45 -3.33
C MET A 79 -1.78 -12.23 -2.04
N PHE A 80 -1.38 -11.56 -0.97
CA PHE A 80 -0.82 -12.26 0.21
C PHE A 80 -1.66 -12.07 1.48
N GLY A 81 -2.55 -11.09 1.52
CA GLY A 81 -3.25 -10.65 2.72
C GLY A 81 -2.49 -9.56 3.47
N TRP A 82 -3.10 -9.06 4.55
CA TRP A 82 -2.61 -7.86 5.21
C TRP A 82 -1.25 -8.04 5.91
N GLN A 83 -0.99 -9.20 6.52
CA GLN A 83 0.24 -9.45 7.27
C GLN A 83 1.47 -9.37 6.35
N PHE A 84 1.42 -10.11 5.24
CA PHE A 84 2.49 -10.14 4.25
C PHE A 84 2.58 -8.83 3.47
N ALA A 85 1.47 -8.14 3.22
CA ALA A 85 1.53 -6.79 2.65
C ALA A 85 2.30 -5.82 3.57
N VAL A 86 2.05 -5.85 4.88
CA VAL A 86 2.82 -5.05 5.84
C VAL A 86 4.30 -5.45 5.83
N PHE A 87 4.63 -6.74 5.85
CA PHE A 87 6.03 -7.19 5.76
C PHE A 87 6.72 -6.73 4.48
N ALA A 88 6.05 -6.80 3.33
CA ALA A 88 6.58 -6.32 2.07
C ALA A 88 6.89 -4.82 2.13
N ILE A 89 5.98 -4.01 2.68
CA ILE A 89 6.19 -2.56 2.82
C ILE A 89 7.31 -2.23 3.82
N VAL A 90 7.48 -3.02 4.88
CA VAL A 90 8.65 -2.91 5.78
C VAL A 90 9.93 -3.18 5.01
N LEU A 91 10.00 -4.27 4.26
CA LEU A 91 11.19 -4.62 3.46
C LEU A 91 11.51 -3.56 2.41
N VAL A 92 10.50 -2.99 1.74
CA VAL A 92 10.66 -1.89 0.80
C VAL A 92 11.24 -0.66 1.51
N ASN A 93 10.72 -0.27 2.67
CA ASN A 93 11.25 0.88 3.42
C ASN A 93 12.67 0.65 3.94
N ILE A 94 13.03 -0.59 4.33
CA ILE A 94 14.41 -0.95 4.66
C ILE A 94 15.32 -0.75 3.43
N GLY A 95 14.87 -1.18 2.25
CA GLY A 95 15.59 -0.94 0.99
C GLY A 95 15.76 0.55 0.68
N MET A 96 14.72 1.36 0.92
CA MET A 96 14.78 2.82 0.76
C MET A 96 15.75 3.47 1.76
N TYR A 97 15.82 2.96 2.99
CA TYR A 97 16.80 3.41 3.99
C TYR A 97 18.24 3.15 3.54
N PHE A 98 18.55 1.94 3.07
CA PHE A 98 19.89 1.63 2.54
C PHE A 98 20.23 2.40 1.27
N SER A 99 19.21 2.83 0.52
CA SER A 99 19.39 3.70 -0.66
C SER A 99 19.59 5.18 -0.30
N GLY A 100 19.55 5.55 1.00
CA GLY A 100 19.66 6.93 1.47
C GLY A 100 18.42 7.78 1.18
N LEU A 101 17.30 7.16 0.83
CA LEU A 101 16.08 7.82 0.36
C LEU A 101 15.06 8.13 1.46
N VAL A 102 15.11 7.35 2.56
CA VAL A 102 14.20 7.45 3.71
C VAL A 102 15.00 7.29 5.01
N PRO A 103 14.94 8.22 5.98
CA PRO A 103 15.55 8.05 7.29
C PRO A 103 14.93 6.90 8.09
N ALA A 104 15.73 6.22 8.93
CA ALA A 104 15.25 5.12 9.76
C ALA A 104 14.11 5.52 10.71
N SER A 105 14.12 6.76 11.21
CA SER A 105 13.09 7.34 12.07
C SER A 105 11.71 7.44 11.42
N LEU A 106 11.64 7.46 10.08
CA LEU A 106 10.39 7.59 9.33
C LEU A 106 9.84 6.26 8.83
N ILE A 107 10.60 5.16 8.96
CA ILE A 107 10.15 3.83 8.55
C ILE A 107 8.79 3.48 9.21
N PRO A 108 8.60 3.64 10.54
CA PRO A 108 7.36 3.24 11.20
C PRO A 108 6.13 3.99 10.65
N ILE A 109 6.22 5.31 10.52
CA ILE A 109 5.10 6.12 10.01
C ILE A 109 4.86 5.88 8.52
N ASN A 110 5.91 5.69 7.72
CA ASN A 110 5.76 5.34 6.31
C ASN A 110 5.10 3.98 6.13
N VAL A 111 5.42 2.98 6.95
CA VAL A 111 4.75 1.67 6.90
C VAL A 111 3.28 1.78 7.27
N LEU A 112 2.94 2.57 8.29
CA LEU A 112 1.55 2.80 8.67
C LEU A 112 0.74 3.53 7.58
N LEU A 113 1.35 4.54 6.95
CA LEU A 113 0.71 5.31 5.89
C LEU A 113 0.64 4.55 4.56
N LEU A 114 1.76 4.00 4.09
CA LEU A 114 1.87 3.40 2.76
C LEU A 114 1.54 1.91 2.73
N GLY A 115 1.57 1.27 3.89
CA GLY A 115 1.12 -0.10 4.10
C GLY A 115 -0.25 -0.16 4.75
N GLY A 116 -0.37 0.38 5.96
CA GLY A 116 -1.57 0.28 6.80
C GLY A 116 -2.82 0.90 6.18
N VAL A 117 -2.74 2.15 5.70
CA VAL A 117 -3.92 2.84 5.11
C VAL A 117 -4.41 2.13 3.83
N PRO A 118 -3.58 1.82 2.81
CA PRO A 118 -4.02 1.07 1.64
C PRO A 118 -4.57 -0.32 1.95
N VAL A 119 -3.97 -1.02 2.92
CA VAL A 119 -4.48 -2.32 3.42
C VAL A 119 -5.87 -2.16 4.02
N ALA A 120 -6.10 -1.13 4.85
CA ALA A 120 -7.41 -0.86 5.44
C ALA A 120 -8.47 -0.51 4.39
N VAL A 121 -8.12 0.34 3.42
CA VAL A 121 -9.00 0.73 2.30
C VAL A 121 -9.36 -0.49 1.44
N THR A 122 -8.35 -1.23 0.99
CA THR A 122 -8.53 -2.38 0.11
C THR A 122 -9.31 -3.50 0.81
N SER A 123 -9.00 -3.77 2.09
CA SER A 123 -9.74 -4.78 2.86
C SER A 123 -11.20 -4.41 3.07
N THR A 124 -11.49 -3.13 3.32
CA THR A 124 -12.86 -2.63 3.47
C THR A 124 -13.63 -2.76 2.17
N LEU A 125 -13.06 -2.30 1.05
CA LEU A 125 -13.71 -2.40 -0.27
C LEU A 125 -13.94 -3.86 -0.68
N LEU A 126 -12.97 -4.74 -0.43
CA LEU A 126 -13.13 -6.17 -0.70
C LEU A 126 -14.27 -6.79 0.12
N ARG A 127 -14.39 -6.45 1.41
CA ARG A 127 -15.49 -6.94 2.27
C ARG A 127 -16.84 -6.39 1.82
N VAL A 128 -16.92 -5.10 1.49
CA VAL A 128 -18.14 -4.46 0.99
C VAL A 128 -18.55 -5.08 -0.35
N SER A 129 -17.61 -5.26 -1.27
CA SER A 129 -17.83 -5.91 -2.56
C SER A 129 -18.38 -7.33 -2.39
N LYS A 130 -17.77 -8.16 -1.54
CA LYS A 130 -18.24 -9.53 -1.25
C LYS A 130 -19.63 -9.57 -0.63
N LYS A 131 -19.98 -8.57 0.20
CA LYS A 131 -21.27 -8.54 0.90
C LYS A 131 -22.41 -7.99 0.02
N HIS A 132 -22.12 -7.03 -0.84
CA HIS A 132 -23.15 -6.22 -1.51
C HIS A 132 -23.15 -6.30 -3.04
N LEU A 133 -22.11 -6.85 -3.67
CA LEU A 133 -22.01 -6.92 -5.13
C LEU A 133 -21.98 -8.38 -5.62
N PRO A 134 -22.41 -8.64 -6.86
CA PRO A 134 -22.27 -9.96 -7.47
C PRO A 134 -20.81 -10.44 -7.49
N HIS A 135 -20.62 -11.74 -7.28
CA HIS A 135 -19.30 -12.38 -7.34
C HIS A 135 -18.89 -12.62 -8.80
N HIS A 136 -18.44 -11.55 -9.46
CA HIS A 136 -18.04 -11.59 -10.87
C HIS A 136 -16.60 -11.09 -11.05
N PHE A 137 -15.85 -11.69 -11.98
CA PHE A 137 -14.48 -11.30 -12.32
C PHE A 137 -14.33 -9.78 -12.54
N PHE A 138 -15.15 -9.17 -13.40
CA PHE A 138 -15.09 -7.72 -13.65
C PHE A 138 -15.34 -6.87 -12.39
N ILE A 139 -16.24 -7.29 -11.50
CA ILE A 139 -16.48 -6.56 -10.25
C ILE A 139 -15.23 -6.62 -9.38
N TYR A 140 -14.58 -7.79 -9.30
CA TYR A 140 -13.33 -7.92 -8.57
C TYR A 140 -12.24 -7.00 -9.14
N ILE A 141 -12.07 -6.96 -10.47
CA ILE A 141 -11.07 -6.11 -11.12
C ILE A 141 -11.40 -4.62 -10.92
N PHE A 142 -12.60 -4.16 -11.28
CA PHE A 142 -12.94 -2.74 -11.24
C PHE A 142 -13.07 -2.19 -9.81
N VAL A 143 -13.66 -2.95 -8.89
CA VAL A 143 -13.90 -2.47 -7.51
C VAL A 143 -12.69 -2.74 -6.62
N ASN A 144 -12.22 -3.99 -6.60
CA ASN A 144 -11.21 -4.39 -5.61
C ASN A 144 -9.77 -4.16 -6.09
N CYS A 145 -9.54 -3.89 -7.38
CA CYS A 145 -8.20 -3.60 -7.92
C CYS A 145 -8.09 -2.12 -8.36
N PHE A 146 -8.88 -1.70 -9.35
CA PHE A 146 -8.82 -0.32 -9.87
C PHE A 146 -9.28 0.70 -8.83
N PHE A 147 -10.54 0.64 -8.41
CA PHE A 147 -11.09 1.62 -7.48
C PHE A 147 -10.38 1.57 -6.12
N ALA A 148 -10.06 0.38 -5.61
CA ALA A 148 -9.29 0.25 -4.39
C ALA A 148 -7.88 0.85 -4.49
N GLY A 149 -7.20 0.72 -5.64
CA GLY A 149 -5.91 1.37 -5.88
C GLY A 149 -6.01 2.90 -5.84
N ALA A 150 -6.93 3.48 -6.61
CA ALA A 150 -7.19 4.93 -6.60
C ALA A 150 -7.59 5.44 -5.21
N ALA A 151 -8.54 4.76 -4.56
CA ALA A 151 -9.02 5.12 -3.23
C ALA A 151 -7.90 5.03 -2.18
N SER A 152 -7.00 4.06 -2.29
CA SER A 152 -5.85 3.93 -1.40
C SER A 152 -4.89 5.11 -1.58
N MET A 153 -4.55 5.47 -2.82
CA MET A 153 -3.70 6.64 -3.13
C MET A 153 -4.27 7.93 -2.53
N LEU A 154 -5.56 8.17 -2.76
CA LEU A 154 -6.24 9.36 -2.23
C LEU A 154 -6.36 9.34 -0.70
N SER A 155 -6.57 8.17 -0.10
CA SER A 155 -6.65 8.04 1.35
C SER A 155 -5.31 8.33 2.01
N VAL A 156 -4.21 7.81 1.45
CA VAL A 156 -2.85 8.19 1.90
C VAL A 156 -2.65 9.69 1.78
N ALA A 157 -3.10 10.28 0.67
CA ALA A 157 -2.97 11.71 0.46
C ALA A 157 -3.68 12.53 1.54
N ILE A 158 -4.94 12.17 1.83
CA ILE A 158 -5.79 12.83 2.83
C ILE A 158 -5.22 12.65 4.24
N VAL A 159 -4.82 11.44 4.62
CA VAL A 159 -4.26 11.17 5.95
C VAL A 159 -2.95 11.93 6.14
N THR A 160 -2.10 11.96 5.13
CA THR A 160 -0.85 12.73 5.15
C THR A 160 -1.15 14.22 5.32
N ILE A 161 -2.08 14.78 4.54
CA ILE A 161 -2.51 16.18 4.69
C ILE A 161 -3.03 16.47 6.09
N ALA A 162 -3.85 15.58 6.66
CA ALA A 162 -4.39 15.73 8.00
C ALA A 162 -3.28 15.72 9.06
N LEU A 163 -2.29 14.82 8.95
CA LEU A 163 -1.14 14.78 9.85
C LEU A 163 -0.35 16.08 9.80
N TYR A 164 -0.06 16.58 8.60
CA TYR A 164 0.62 17.87 8.44
C TYR A 164 -0.21 19.03 8.99
N TYR A 165 -1.52 19.05 8.74
CA TYR A 165 -2.40 20.12 9.22
C TYR A 165 -2.46 20.19 10.74
N ILE A 166 -2.48 19.04 11.41
CA ILE A 166 -2.62 18.95 12.87
C ILE A 166 -1.28 19.18 13.58
N PHE A 167 -0.18 18.67 13.02
CA PHE A 167 1.09 18.53 13.77
C PHE A 167 2.27 19.32 13.21
N ALA A 168 2.24 19.77 11.95
CA ALA A 168 3.37 20.46 11.34
C ALA A 168 3.34 21.99 11.58
N HIS A 169 4.50 22.62 11.47
CA HIS A 169 4.64 24.07 11.66
C HIS A 169 4.05 24.86 10.49
N ALA A 170 3.45 26.03 10.78
CA ALA A 170 2.74 26.89 9.82
C ALA A 170 3.56 27.28 8.57
N ALA A 171 4.90 27.37 8.68
CA ALA A 171 5.77 27.67 7.56
C ALA A 171 5.86 26.53 6.51
N MET A 172 5.43 25.31 6.86
CA MET A 172 5.60 24.10 6.07
C MET A 172 4.39 23.75 5.18
N PHE A 173 3.32 24.57 5.20
CA PHE A 173 2.09 24.34 4.44
C PHE A 173 2.20 24.65 2.94
N GLN A 174 3.24 25.36 2.50
CA GLN A 174 3.38 25.77 1.10
C GLN A 174 3.57 24.58 0.13
N GLY A 175 4.06 23.43 0.62
CA GLY A 175 4.16 22.19 -0.18
C GLY A 175 2.86 21.36 -0.25
N LEU A 176 1.91 21.61 0.66
CA LEU A 176 0.72 20.76 0.81
C LEU A 176 -0.38 21.05 -0.21
N GLN A 177 -0.44 22.28 -0.74
CA GLN A 177 -1.51 22.72 -1.65
C GLN A 177 -1.58 21.88 -2.93
N ASN A 178 -0.41 21.46 -3.42
CA ASN A 178 -0.32 20.63 -4.61
C ASN A 178 -0.38 19.13 -4.31
N PHE A 179 -0.36 18.73 -3.04
CA PHE A 179 -0.29 17.33 -2.67
C PHE A 179 -1.53 16.54 -3.09
N LEU A 180 -2.73 17.07 -2.82
CA LEU A 180 -3.98 16.41 -3.23
C LEU A 180 -4.16 16.38 -4.76
N PRO A 181 -3.93 17.47 -5.53
CA PRO A 181 -3.97 17.43 -7.00
C PRO A 181 -3.00 16.40 -7.62
N PHE A 182 -1.74 16.34 -7.16
CA PHE A 182 -0.79 15.35 -7.66
C PHE A 182 -1.17 13.92 -7.27
N SER A 183 -1.69 13.74 -6.06
CA SER A 183 -2.20 12.43 -5.62
C SER A 183 -3.40 11.97 -6.45
N LEU A 184 -4.28 12.89 -6.85
CA LEU A 184 -5.40 12.60 -7.74
C LEU A 184 -4.92 12.23 -9.14
N LEU A 185 -3.91 12.94 -9.66
CA LEU A 185 -3.29 12.58 -10.93
C LEU A 185 -2.66 11.18 -10.87
N LEU A 186 -2.00 10.83 -9.76
CA LEU A 186 -1.38 9.52 -9.55
C LEU A 186 -2.36 8.40 -9.21
N ALA A 187 -3.56 8.73 -8.72
CA ALA A 187 -4.59 7.73 -8.44
C ALA A 187 -5.01 6.97 -9.70
N VAL A 188 -4.93 7.60 -10.88
CA VAL A 188 -5.24 6.96 -12.17
C VAL A 188 -4.20 5.89 -12.56
N PRO A 189 -2.90 6.19 -12.67
CA PRO A 189 -1.89 5.17 -12.94
C PRO A 189 -1.79 4.14 -11.81
N GLU A 190 -2.04 4.52 -10.55
CA GLU A 190 -2.15 3.57 -9.43
C GLU A 190 -3.30 2.57 -9.64
N ALA A 191 -4.50 3.05 -10.00
CA ALA A 191 -5.62 2.18 -10.31
C ALA A 191 -5.31 1.26 -11.50
N ALA A 192 -4.73 1.82 -12.56
CA ALA A 192 -4.39 1.09 -13.77
C ALA A 192 -3.37 -0.02 -13.50
N ILE A 193 -2.27 0.27 -12.78
CA ILE A 193 -1.23 -0.73 -12.52
C ILE A 193 -1.76 -1.87 -11.64
N ASN A 194 -2.54 -1.58 -10.59
CA ASN A 194 -3.16 -2.62 -9.78
C ASN A 194 -4.14 -3.46 -10.61
N GLY A 195 -4.95 -2.83 -11.46
CA GLY A 195 -5.86 -3.52 -12.37
C GLY A 195 -5.16 -4.46 -13.36
N ILE A 196 -4.10 -3.98 -14.01
CA ILE A 196 -3.31 -4.74 -14.99
C ILE A 196 -2.61 -5.92 -14.31
N LEU A 197 -1.92 -5.67 -13.19
CA LEU A 197 -1.22 -6.71 -12.44
C LEU A 197 -2.17 -7.81 -11.98
N MET A 198 -3.32 -7.44 -11.38
CA MET A 198 -4.29 -8.40 -10.89
C MET A 198 -4.98 -9.17 -12.03
N SER A 199 -5.29 -8.51 -13.15
CA SER A 199 -5.88 -9.19 -14.33
C SER A 199 -4.92 -10.22 -14.90
N GLY A 200 -3.64 -9.87 -15.05
CA GLY A 200 -2.61 -10.79 -15.53
C GLY A 200 -2.41 -11.97 -14.58
N MET A 201 -2.31 -11.71 -13.28
CA MET A 201 -2.16 -12.77 -12.29
C MET A 201 -3.34 -13.72 -12.25
N ILE A 202 -4.58 -13.20 -12.26
CA ILE A 202 -5.77 -14.06 -12.27
C ILE A 202 -5.85 -14.88 -13.57
N ALA A 203 -5.47 -14.31 -14.71
CA ALA A 203 -5.51 -15.02 -15.99
C ALA A 203 -4.47 -16.16 -16.09
N TYR A 204 -3.26 -15.97 -15.57
CA TYR A 204 -2.15 -16.92 -15.77
C TYR A 204 -1.80 -17.77 -14.55
N ARG A 205 -1.99 -17.23 -13.34
CA ARG A 205 -1.61 -17.82 -12.04
C ARG A 205 -2.58 -17.41 -10.92
N PRO A 206 -3.89 -17.77 -11.01
CA PRO A 206 -4.89 -17.36 -10.02
C PRO A 206 -4.56 -17.79 -8.59
N ALA A 207 -3.80 -18.88 -8.42
CA ALA A 207 -3.31 -19.34 -7.12
C ALA A 207 -2.43 -18.33 -6.36
N TRP A 208 -1.81 -17.37 -7.06
CA TRP A 208 -1.02 -16.30 -6.44
C TRP A 208 -1.88 -15.19 -5.82
N VAL A 209 -3.20 -15.22 -6.02
CA VAL A 209 -4.13 -14.20 -5.51
C VAL A 209 -4.96 -14.77 -4.36
N ALA A 210 -4.48 -14.62 -3.12
CA ALA A 210 -5.14 -15.19 -1.95
C ALA A 210 -6.60 -14.74 -1.74
N THR A 211 -7.00 -13.59 -2.27
CA THR A 211 -8.37 -13.09 -2.13
C THR A 211 -9.33 -13.47 -3.25
N PHE A 212 -8.85 -14.14 -4.30
CA PHE A 212 -9.61 -14.55 -5.48
C PHE A 212 -9.68 -16.08 -5.59
N HIS A 213 -10.87 -16.60 -5.89
CA HIS A 213 -11.09 -18.03 -6.11
C HIS A 213 -12.00 -18.22 -7.33
N ASP A 214 -11.56 -18.99 -8.32
CA ASP A 214 -12.31 -19.23 -9.56
C ASP A 214 -13.73 -19.76 -9.28
N SER A 215 -13.85 -20.63 -8.28
CA SER A 215 -15.13 -21.21 -7.86
C SER A 215 -16.17 -20.20 -7.40
N VAL A 216 -15.72 -19.01 -6.97
CA VAL A 216 -16.58 -17.94 -6.46
C VAL A 216 -16.83 -16.89 -7.54
N TYR A 217 -15.83 -16.54 -8.35
CA TYR A 217 -15.88 -15.38 -9.24
C TYR A 217 -16.05 -15.72 -10.74
N ILE A 218 -15.95 -17.00 -11.11
CA ILE A 218 -16.06 -17.47 -12.51
C ILE A 218 -17.24 -18.43 -12.71
N ASN A 219 -17.66 -19.18 -11.70
CA ASN A 219 -18.71 -20.21 -11.79
C ASN A 219 -20.16 -19.67 -11.93
N GLY A 220 -20.34 -18.42 -12.37
CA GLY A 220 -21.63 -17.80 -12.67
C GLY A 220 -21.81 -17.43 -14.14
N LYS A 221 -21.11 -18.12 -15.05
CA LYS A 221 -21.34 -18.02 -16.50
C LYS A 221 -22.61 -18.74 -16.92
#